data_AF-A0A433RUX3-F1
#
_entry.id   AF-A0A433RUX3-F1
#
_cell.length_a   1.000
_cell.length_b   1.000
_cell.length_c   1.000
_cell.angle_alpha   90.00
_cell.angle_beta   90.00
_cell.angle_gamma   90.00
#
_symmetry.space_group_name_H-M   'P 1'
#
loop_
_entity.id
_entity.type
_entity.pdbx_description
1 polymer ?
#
loop_
_entity_poly.entity_id
_entity_poly.type
_entity_poly.pdbx_seq_one_letter_code
_entity_poly.pdbx_strand_id
1 'polypeptide(L)'
;MVKATHPCPCCGYITMPGISPTAYICPVCFWEIDDFIDSDDEPSDSNHGISLNIARKNYQAYGAMSQHLIKYCRSATLEEQP
;
A
#
# COMPACT_ATOMS: atom_id res chain seq x y z
N MET A 1 2.25 17.09 -9.49
CA MET A 1 2.13 15.76 -8.87
C MET A 1 3.52 15.19 -8.71
N VAL A 2 3.88 14.70 -7.52
CA VAL A 2 5.17 14.02 -7.33
C VAL A 2 5.13 12.73 -8.14
N LYS A 3 6.15 12.52 -8.98
CA LYS A 3 6.24 11.30 -9.79
C LYS A 3 6.46 10.09 -8.87
N ALA A 4 5.68 9.03 -9.08
CA ALA A 4 5.90 7.76 -8.41
C ALA A 4 7.17 7.10 -8.98
N THR A 5 8.02 6.57 -8.11
CA THR A 5 9.30 5.98 -8.51
C THR A 5 9.60 4.65 -7.82
N HIS A 6 8.83 4.27 -6.80
CA HIS A 6 9.05 3.04 -6.05
C HIS A 6 7.77 2.19 -5.98
N PRO A 7 7.90 0.84 -5.94
CA PRO A 7 6.76 -0.05 -5.79
C PRO A 7 6.14 0.10 -4.39
N CYS A 8 4.82 -0.01 -4.31
CA CYS A 8 4.12 -0.16 -3.05
C CYS A 8 4.53 -1.49 -2.40
N PRO A 9 4.87 -1.52 -1.10
CA PRO A 9 5.27 -2.75 -0.44
C PRO A 9 4.12 -3.77 -0.30
N CYS A 10 2.86 -3.33 -0.43
CA CYS A 10 1.68 -4.18 -0.36
C CYS A 10 1.31 -4.76 -1.74
N CYS A 11 1.10 -3.92 -2.77
CA CYS A 11 0.59 -4.39 -4.06
C CYS A 11 1.65 -4.51 -5.17
N GLY A 12 2.85 -3.96 -4.99
CA GLY A 12 3.94 -4.04 -5.96
C GLY A 12 3.90 -3.02 -7.11
N TYR A 13 2.78 -2.31 -7.33
CA TYR A 13 2.70 -1.26 -8.36
C TYR A 13 3.52 -0.01 -8.00
N ILE A 14 4.10 0.64 -9.01
CA ILE A 14 4.96 1.84 -8.88
C ILE A 14 4.09 3.05 -8.55
N THR A 15 3.77 3.22 -7.26
CA THR A 15 2.84 4.26 -6.77
C THR A 15 3.45 5.13 -5.68
N MET A 16 4.59 4.74 -5.12
CA MET A 16 5.20 5.47 -4.01
C MET A 16 6.01 6.67 -4.54
N PRO A 17 5.85 7.87 -3.93
CA PRO A 17 6.65 9.03 -4.29
C PRO A 17 8.14 8.80 -3.98
N GLY A 18 9.01 9.47 -4.73
CA GLY A 18 10.46 9.32 -4.58
C GLY A 18 11.08 9.97 -3.35
N ILE A 19 10.36 10.86 -2.65
CA ILE A 19 10.85 11.56 -1.46
C ILE A 19 9.86 11.28 -0.31
N SER A 20 10.37 10.70 0.77
CA SER A 20 9.66 10.44 2.05
C SER A 20 8.22 9.97 1.87
N PRO A 21 7.98 8.71 1.47
CA PRO A 21 6.64 8.19 1.28
C PRO A 21 5.89 7.97 2.61
N THR A 22 6.46 8.32 3.76
CA THR A 22 5.82 8.28 5.08
C THR A 22 4.41 8.87 5.01
N ALA A 23 3.43 8.15 5.58
CA ALA A 23 2.01 8.50 5.55
C ALA A 23 1.38 8.62 4.14
N TYR A 24 2.09 8.23 3.08
CA TYR A 24 1.50 8.14 1.74
C TYR A 24 0.62 6.89 1.66
N ILE A 25 -0.60 7.08 1.15
CA ILE A 25 -1.57 6.01 0.95
C ILE A 25 -1.54 5.57 -0.52
N CYS A 26 -1.25 4.29 -0.76
CA CYS A 26 -1.27 3.73 -2.10
C CYS A 26 -2.71 3.78 -2.67
N PRO A 27 -2.96 4.44 -3.82
CA PRO A 27 -4.31 4.50 -4.40
C PRO A 27 -4.79 3.16 -4.97
N VAL A 28 -3.89 2.19 -5.16
CA VAL A 28 -4.22 0.88 -5.73
C VAL A 28 -4.70 -0.11 -4.67
N CYS A 29 -4.08 -0.12 -3.48
CA CYS A 29 -4.40 -1.09 -2.44
C CYS A 29 -4.79 -0.47 -1.09
N PHE A 30 -4.67 0.85 -0.96
CA PHE A 30 -4.96 1.62 0.25
C PHE A 30 -4.06 1.34 1.46
N TRP A 31 -2.88 0.74 1.25
CA TRP A 31 -1.86 0.65 2.30
C TRP A 31 -1.21 2.02 2.53
N GLU A 32 -1.19 2.47 3.79
CA GLU A 32 -0.44 3.65 4.23
C GLU A 32 0.99 3.23 4.62
N ILE A 33 1.99 3.97 4.15
CA ILE A 33 3.39 3.72 4.55
C ILE A 33 3.59 4.13 6.00
N ASP A 34 3.93 3.12 6.79
CA ASP A 34 4.27 3.22 8.20
C ASP A 34 5.76 2.89 8.36
N ASP A 35 6.59 3.91 8.54
CA ASP A 35 8.03 3.76 8.73
C ASP A 35 8.41 3.39 10.19
N PHE A 36 7.41 3.24 11.07
CA PHE A 36 7.61 2.96 12.50
C PHE A 36 7.44 1.48 12.87
N ILE A 37 7.13 0.60 11.91
CA ILE A 37 7.12 -0.84 12.11
C ILE A 37 8.52 -1.43 11.83
N ASP A 38 8.96 -2.35 12.68
CA ASP A 38 10.27 -3.01 12.59
C ASP A 38 10.23 -4.27 11.69
N SER A 39 9.04 -4.75 11.32
CA SER A 39 8.90 -5.93 10.45
C SER A 39 7.57 -6.00 9.70
N ASP A 40 7.53 -6.79 8.62
CA ASP A 40 6.33 -7.00 7.80
C ASP A 40 5.20 -7.77 8.53
N ASP A 41 5.51 -8.42 9.66
CA ASP A 41 4.55 -9.14 10.51
C ASP A 41 4.06 -8.29 11.70
N GLU A 42 4.68 -7.14 11.94
CA GLU A 42 4.26 -6.21 12.99
C GLU A 42 2.94 -5.49 12.58
N PRO A 43 1.95 -5.42 13.48
CA PRO A 43 0.74 -4.64 13.27
C PRO A 43 1.07 -3.15 13.09
N SER A 44 0.63 -2.53 12.00
CA SER A 44 0.76 -1.09 11.79
C SER A 44 -0.41 -0.33 12.42
N ASP A 45 -0.11 0.66 13.26
CA ASP A 45 -1.13 1.54 13.87
C ASP A 45 -1.85 2.36 12.80
N SER A 46 -1.12 2.87 11.80
CA SER A 46 -1.69 3.60 10.65
C SER A 46 -2.64 2.74 9.82
N ASN A 47 -2.41 1.43 9.77
CA ASN A 47 -3.24 0.47 9.03
C ASN A 47 -4.18 -0.35 9.93
N HIS A 48 -4.59 0.23 11.06
CA HIS A 48 -5.58 -0.35 11.99
C HIS A 48 -5.22 -1.73 12.54
N GLY A 49 -3.94 -1.95 12.86
CA GLY A 49 -3.41 -3.20 13.40
C GLY A 49 -3.24 -4.31 12.37
N ILE A 50 -3.32 -3.99 11.07
CA ILE A 50 -3.00 -4.95 10.01
C ILE A 50 -1.51 -4.89 9.70
N SER A 51 -0.85 -6.04 9.71
CA SER A 51 0.55 -6.14 9.27
C SER A 51 0.66 -6.17 7.75
N LEU A 52 1.83 -5.80 7.23
CA LEU A 52 2.07 -5.74 5.79
C LEU A 52 1.89 -7.11 5.11
N ASN A 53 2.29 -8.20 5.75
CA ASN A 53 2.06 -9.56 5.24
C ASN A 53 0.57 -9.93 5.16
N ILE A 54 -0.26 -9.47 6.10
CA ILE A 54 -1.71 -9.65 6.01
C ILE A 54 -2.31 -8.77 4.91
N ALA A 55 -1.85 -7.52 4.78
CA ALA A 55 -2.27 -6.63 3.71
C ALA A 55 -1.96 -7.20 2.31
N ARG A 56 -0.77 -7.78 2.10
CA ARG A 56 -0.40 -8.48 0.85
C ARG A 56 -1.37 -9.62 0.52
N LYS A 57 -1.70 -10.47 1.51
CA LYS A 57 -2.68 -11.56 1.35
C LYS A 57 -4.07 -11.03 1.01
N ASN A 58 -4.51 -9.98 1.70
CA ASN A 58 -5.79 -9.34 1.44
C ASN A 58 -5.84 -8.71 0.04
N TYR A 59 -4.74 -8.09 -0.40
CA TYR A 59 -4.66 -7.53 -1.74
C TYR A 59 -4.80 -8.60 -2.82
N GLN A 60 -4.14 -9.75 -2.65
CA GLN A 60 -4.29 -10.89 -3.57
C GLN A 60 -5.73 -11.43 -3.60
N ALA A 61 -6.45 -11.39 -2.47
CA ALA A 61 -7.81 -11.90 -2.37
C ALA A 61 -8.88 -10.92 -2.87
N TYR A 62 -8.71 -9.62 -2.62
CA TYR A 62 -9.78 -8.61 -2.74
C TYR A 62 -9.39 -7.38 -3.57
N GLY A 63 -8.12 -7.23 -3.93
CA GLY A 63 -7.60 -6.01 -4.59
C GLY A 63 -7.43 -4.82 -3.64
N ALA A 64 -7.49 -5.02 -2.32
CA ALA A 64 -7.28 -3.99 -1.30
C ALA A 64 -6.60 -4.58 -0.06
N MET A 65 -5.90 -3.76 0.72
CA MET A 65 -5.26 -4.19 1.98
C MET A 65 -6.29 -4.64 3.05
N SER A 66 -7.55 -4.21 2.93
CA SER A 66 -8.68 -4.63 3.76
C SER A 66 -9.98 -4.57 2.95
N GLN A 67 -10.91 -5.49 3.23
CA GLN A 67 -12.20 -5.56 2.53
C GLN A 67 -13.03 -4.28 2.64
N HIS A 68 -12.95 -3.57 3.77
CA HIS A 68 -13.72 -2.35 4.00
C HIS A 68 -13.25 -1.15 3.17
N LEU A 69 -12.05 -1.25 2.59
CA LEU A 69 -11.38 -0.16 1.88
C LEU A 69 -11.38 -0.33 0.35
N ILE A 70 -11.95 -1.42 -0.16
CA ILE A 70 -12.06 -1.69 -1.61
C ILE A 70 -12.67 -0.50 -2.37
N LYS A 71 -13.69 0.15 -1.79
CA LYS A 71 -14.38 1.30 -2.41
C LYS A 71 -13.50 2.54 -2.62
N TYR A 72 -12.33 2.60 -1.99
CA TYR A 72 -11.36 3.69 -2.15
C TYR A 72 -10.17 3.30 -3.04
N CYS A 73 -10.09 2.03 -3.43
CA CYS A 73 -9.05 1.52 -4.31
C CYS A 73 -9.40 1.79 -5.77
N ARG A 74 -8.38 1.90 -6.62
CA ARG A 74 -8.51 1.90 -8.07
C ARG A 74 -7.55 0.91 -8.73
N SER A 75 -7.79 0.56 -9.97
CA SER A 75 -6.80 -0.17 -10.77
C SER A 75 -5.54 0.69 -10.99
N ALA A 76 -4.38 0.03 -11.06
CA ALA A 76 -3.14 0.66 -11.46
C ALA A 76 -3.25 1.20 -12.90
N THR A 77 -2.62 2.34 -13.18
CA THR A 77 -2.49 2.84 -14.55
C THR A 77 -1.42 2.05 -15.31
N LEU A 78 -1.26 2.34 -16.60
CA LEU A 78 -0.18 1.76 -17.41
C LEU A 78 1.22 2.21 -16.96
N GLU A 79 1.34 3.43 -16.43
CA GLU A 79 2.61 3.99 -15.96
C GLU A 79 3.03 3.44 -14.59
N GLU A 80 2.09 2.86 -13.86
CA GLU A 80 2.31 2.28 -12.52
C GLU A 80 2.59 0.78 -12.55
N GLN A 81 2.57 0.16 -13.75
CA GLN A 81 2.99 -1.22 -13.92
C GLN A 81 4.47 -1.39 -13.51
N PRO A 82 4.87 -2.53 -12.93
CA PRO A 82 6.26 -2.81 -12.58
C PRO A 82 7.24 -2.72 -13.76
#